data_AF-A0A955Z114-F1
#
_entry.id   AF-A0A955Z114-F1
#
_cell.length_a   1.000
_cell.length_b   1.000
_cell.length_c   1.000
_cell.angle_alpha   90.00
_cell.angle_beta   90.00
_cell.angle_gamma   90.00
#
_symmetry.space_group_name_H-M   'P 1'
#
loop_
_entity.id
_entity.type
_entity.pdbx_description
1 polymer ?
#
loop_
_entity_poly.entity_id
_entity_poly.type
_entity_poly.pdbx_seq_one_letter_code
_entity_poly.pdbx_strand_id
1 'polypeptide(L)'
;MKLSRRQLLKAAMATGGAAAGARALGPLGQALAAPEPAHFVHIFFNGGLNALFAGNADKFLTSGTFGVSNANIKQVGSGVFTDATTFGTFPQLALDHWAAIGVRHGNALHTTPQNLNSGGERAMIMDGADCFLNQLAFHMGGDSAFKAVYFGDRAPAYREQKAFNGVPLQRVSDLSDAIKALGAQAPDADAPSREHSAAALEAAQAMSARQIRTNPGALAAFGDAITSAVGALRKPLPPPVTFAEIDAAYGLGQKTAVDSFASMLAGAEIMIRAAGTNVVNITDFGLASWDFHQTSGGASSNGTFSRQKFLGTGGFRGNRIAPIKTFLERMLALQDRNVVVCVSGELVRLPSGDHGNGTVAALFGKYVKQGVSFPVSTGAAFSASTPGPKAFWAAVAAACKVPGQPFGANPHPLIV
;
A
#
# COMPACT_ATOMS: atom_id res chain seq x y z
N MET A 1 -37.69 -10.95 13.85
CA MET A 1 -37.09 -9.61 13.60
C MET A 1 -37.51 -9.16 12.20
N LYS A 2 -38.22 -8.02 12.04
CA LYS A 2 -38.64 -7.53 10.71
C LYS A 2 -37.58 -6.56 10.17
N LEU A 3 -36.67 -7.05 9.33
CA LEU A 3 -35.73 -6.20 8.59
C LEU A 3 -36.51 -5.37 7.56
N SER A 4 -36.46 -4.04 7.68
CA SER A 4 -37.13 -3.15 6.72
C SER A 4 -36.36 -3.11 5.39
N ARG A 5 -37.07 -2.94 4.26
CA ARG A 5 -36.47 -2.76 2.91
C ARG A 5 -35.34 -1.73 2.90
N ARG A 6 -35.45 -0.67 3.71
CA ARG A 6 -34.45 0.41 3.81
C ARG A 6 -33.18 -0.03 4.56
N GLN A 7 -33.30 -0.89 5.56
CA GLN A 7 -32.15 -1.50 6.24
C GLN A 7 -31.48 -2.56 5.38
N LEU A 8 -32.26 -3.34 4.62
CA LEU A 8 -31.74 -4.29 3.62
C LEU A 8 -30.95 -3.57 2.52
N LEU A 9 -31.45 -2.43 2.02
CA LEU A 9 -30.76 -1.61 1.02
C LEU A 9 -29.49 -0.95 1.58
N LYS A 10 -29.48 -0.51 2.84
CA LYS A 10 -28.27 0.02 3.49
C LYS A 10 -27.22 -1.08 3.70
N ALA A 11 -27.63 -2.28 4.14
CA ALA A 11 -26.75 -3.44 4.25
C ALA A 11 -26.24 -3.92 2.87
N ALA A 12 -27.09 -3.90 1.85
CA ALA A 12 -26.76 -4.22 0.46
C ALA A 12 -25.87 -3.18 -0.22
N MET A 13 -25.88 -1.92 0.23
CA MET A 13 -24.94 -0.89 -0.25
C MET A 13 -23.58 -0.99 0.46
N ALA A 14 -23.57 -1.31 1.75
CA ALA A 14 -22.35 -1.61 2.51
C ALA A 14 -21.65 -2.89 2.02
N THR A 15 -22.42 -3.92 1.64
CA THR A 15 -21.90 -5.15 0.99
C THR A 15 -21.77 -5.02 -0.54
N GLY A 16 -22.48 -4.08 -1.18
CA GLY A 16 -22.45 -3.86 -2.62
C GLY A 16 -21.15 -3.22 -3.12
N GLY A 17 -20.52 -2.37 -2.30
CA GLY A 17 -19.16 -1.88 -2.56
C GLY A 17 -18.12 -3.00 -2.56
N ALA A 18 -18.30 -4.01 -1.71
CA ALA A 18 -17.49 -5.23 -1.68
C ALA A 18 -17.78 -6.19 -2.85
N ALA A 19 -19.02 -6.21 -3.34
CA ALA A 19 -19.49 -7.08 -4.42
C ALA A 19 -19.05 -6.64 -5.83
N ALA A 20 -18.91 -5.33 -6.09
CA ALA A 20 -18.54 -4.83 -7.41
C ALA A 20 -17.13 -5.26 -7.86
N GLY A 21 -16.18 -5.42 -6.92
CA GLY A 21 -14.83 -5.92 -7.17
C GLY A 21 -14.72 -7.42 -7.47
N ALA A 22 -15.78 -8.18 -7.22
CA ALA A 22 -15.87 -9.61 -7.53
C ALA A 22 -16.44 -9.89 -8.95
N ARG A 23 -16.96 -8.86 -9.65
CA ARG A 23 -17.90 -9.04 -10.77
C ARG A 23 -17.43 -8.71 -12.19
N ALA A 24 -16.14 -8.57 -12.44
CA ALA A 24 -15.65 -8.37 -13.82
C ALA A 24 -15.13 -9.64 -14.52
N LEU A 25 -15.54 -10.84 -14.08
CA LEU A 25 -15.15 -12.08 -14.75
C LEU A 25 -16.32 -12.67 -15.55
N GLY A 26 -16.22 -12.51 -16.88
CA GLY A 26 -16.80 -13.47 -17.84
C GLY A 26 -16.19 -14.87 -17.65
N PRO A 27 -16.59 -15.86 -18.47
CA PRO A 27 -16.60 -17.28 -18.10
C PRO A 27 -15.30 -17.77 -17.47
N LEU A 28 -15.43 -18.08 -16.18
CA LEU A 28 -14.63 -18.93 -15.30
C LEU A 28 -13.38 -19.57 -15.93
N GLY A 29 -12.27 -18.82 -15.93
CA GLY A 29 -10.99 -19.44 -15.61
C GLY A 29 -11.02 -19.77 -14.13
N GLN A 30 -10.91 -21.05 -13.76
CA GLN A 30 -10.64 -21.43 -12.38
C GLN A 30 -9.38 -20.68 -11.95
N ALA A 31 -9.53 -19.64 -11.14
CA ALA A 31 -8.41 -19.05 -10.43
C ALA A 31 -7.96 -20.10 -9.42
N LEU A 32 -7.00 -20.93 -9.82
CA LEU A 32 -6.21 -21.70 -8.87
C LEU A 32 -5.74 -20.70 -7.82
N ALA A 33 -6.15 -20.90 -6.57
CA ALA A 33 -5.60 -20.13 -5.47
C ALA A 33 -4.08 -20.16 -5.63
N ALA A 34 -3.44 -18.99 -5.67
CA ALA A 34 -1.98 -18.94 -5.67
C ALA A 34 -1.49 -19.81 -4.50
N PRO A 35 -0.44 -20.65 -4.69
CA PRO A 35 0.07 -21.51 -3.62
C PRO A 35 0.36 -20.75 -2.32
N GLU A 36 0.63 -19.46 -2.45
CA GLU A 36 0.78 -18.48 -1.37
C GLU A 36 0.12 -17.15 -1.82
N PRO A 37 -0.95 -16.67 -1.14
CA PRO A 37 -1.53 -15.35 -1.41
C PRO A 37 -0.50 -14.23 -1.31
N ALA A 38 -0.55 -13.26 -2.22
CA ALA A 38 0.37 -12.13 -2.22
C ALA A 38 -0.33 -10.83 -1.80
N HIS A 39 0.43 -9.92 -1.19
CA HIS A 39 -0.01 -8.59 -0.78
C HIS A 39 1.06 -7.56 -1.12
N PHE A 40 0.65 -6.39 -1.58
CA PHE A 40 1.53 -5.25 -1.81
C PHE A 40 1.16 -4.08 -0.89
N VAL A 41 2.16 -3.49 -0.24
CA VAL A 41 2.01 -2.32 0.61
C VAL A 41 2.92 -1.22 0.10
N HIS A 42 2.33 -0.10 -0.31
CA HIS A 42 3.06 1.08 -0.73
C HIS A 42 3.04 2.14 0.35
N ILE A 43 4.17 2.38 1.00
CA ILE A 43 4.39 3.48 1.92
C ILE A 43 5.00 4.64 1.13
N PHE A 44 4.25 5.72 1.01
CA PHE A 44 4.58 6.85 0.16
C PHE A 44 4.77 8.14 0.95
N PHE A 45 5.94 8.75 0.79
CA PHE A 45 6.29 10.03 1.39
C PHE A 45 6.10 11.18 0.39
N ASN A 46 5.01 11.95 0.56
CA ASN A 46 4.75 13.15 -0.25
C ASN A 46 5.81 14.22 0.05
N GLY A 47 6.32 14.91 -0.96
CA GLY A 47 7.45 15.84 -0.79
C GLY A 47 8.80 15.22 -1.15
N GLY A 48 8.87 13.89 -1.23
CA GLY A 48 10.05 13.14 -1.67
C GLY A 48 10.69 12.30 -0.57
N LEU A 49 11.48 11.31 -1.00
CA LEU A 49 12.32 10.48 -0.15
C LEU A 49 13.76 10.60 -0.64
N ASN A 50 14.64 11.02 0.25
CA ASN A 50 16.03 11.20 -0.12
C ASN A 50 16.69 9.84 -0.43
N ALA A 51 17.47 9.76 -1.52
CA ALA A 51 18.05 8.49 -2.00
C ALA A 51 18.97 7.81 -0.98
N LEU A 52 19.53 8.59 -0.04
CA LEU A 52 20.35 8.08 1.04
C LEU A 52 19.61 7.10 1.97
N PHE A 53 18.28 7.22 2.09
CA PHE A 53 17.48 6.28 2.89
C PHE A 53 17.14 5.02 2.10
N ALA A 54 16.89 5.17 0.80
CA ALA A 54 16.40 4.10 -0.07
C ALA A 54 17.50 3.25 -0.73
N GLY A 55 18.70 3.18 -0.13
CA GLY A 55 19.74 2.22 -0.54
C GLY A 55 20.89 2.79 -1.37
N ASN A 56 21.01 4.11 -1.48
CA ASN A 56 22.07 4.80 -2.24
C ASN A 56 22.87 5.81 -1.39
N ALA A 57 23.05 5.56 -0.09
CA ALA A 57 23.76 6.50 0.79
C ALA A 57 25.23 6.69 0.42
N ASP A 58 25.90 5.64 -0.07
CA ASP A 58 27.30 5.66 -0.50
C ASP A 58 27.59 6.72 -1.57
N LYS A 59 26.60 7.03 -2.43
CA LYS A 59 26.72 8.02 -3.50
C LYS A 59 27.02 9.42 -2.99
N PHE A 60 26.70 9.69 -1.74
CA PHE A 60 26.87 11.02 -1.14
C PHE A 60 28.09 11.12 -0.23
N LEU A 61 28.76 9.99 0.05
CA LEU A 61 29.84 9.88 1.04
C LEU A 61 31.02 10.81 0.75
N THR A 62 31.59 10.75 -0.46
CA THR A 62 32.77 11.56 -0.83
C THR A 62 32.50 13.06 -0.71
N SER A 63 31.29 13.48 -1.05
CA SER A 63 30.88 14.90 -1.05
C SER A 63 30.36 15.39 0.31
N GLY A 64 30.07 14.50 1.25
CA GLY A 64 29.36 14.84 2.49
C GLY A 64 27.92 15.34 2.29
N THR A 65 27.35 15.18 1.08
CA THR A 65 26.02 15.69 0.74
C THR A 65 24.96 15.11 1.68
N PHE A 66 23.99 15.94 2.09
CA PHE A 66 22.96 15.57 3.07
C PHE A 66 23.52 15.14 4.45
N GLY A 67 24.74 15.57 4.77
CA GLY A 67 25.45 15.21 5.99
C GLY A 67 25.85 13.73 6.06
N VAL A 68 25.93 13.04 4.91
CA VAL A 68 26.36 11.64 4.86
C VAL A 68 27.84 11.52 5.23
N SER A 69 28.18 10.56 6.09
CA SER A 69 29.54 10.22 6.48
C SER A 69 29.67 8.73 6.79
N ASN A 70 30.90 8.23 6.90
CA ASN A 70 31.14 6.84 7.29
C ASN A 70 30.56 6.49 8.67
N ALA A 71 30.35 7.48 9.54
CA ALA A 71 29.81 7.26 10.88
C ALA A 71 28.28 7.09 10.91
N ASN A 72 27.56 7.50 9.86
CA ASN A 72 26.10 7.50 9.86
C ASN A 72 25.44 6.71 8.73
N ILE A 73 26.23 5.97 7.95
CA ILE A 73 25.70 5.02 6.97
C ILE A 73 25.96 3.58 7.40
N LYS A 74 25.10 2.68 6.92
CA LYS A 74 25.21 1.24 7.08
C LYS A 74 25.24 0.60 5.71
N GLN A 75 26.26 -0.22 5.46
CA GLN A 75 26.23 -1.18 4.36
C GLN A 75 25.29 -2.32 4.75
N VAL A 76 24.24 -2.50 3.96
CA VAL A 76 23.25 -3.56 4.18
C VAL A 76 23.74 -4.85 3.49
N GLY A 77 24.29 -4.70 2.28
CA GLY A 77 24.86 -5.78 1.47
C GLY A 77 24.51 -5.61 -0.01
N SER A 78 25.19 -6.33 -0.89
CA SER A 78 24.93 -6.32 -2.35
C SER A 78 24.86 -4.91 -2.98
N GLY A 79 25.68 -3.98 -2.49
CA GLY A 79 25.74 -2.59 -2.94
C GLY A 79 24.69 -1.65 -2.32
N VAL A 80 23.80 -2.14 -1.46
CA VAL A 80 22.80 -1.32 -0.75
C VAL A 80 23.47 -0.63 0.45
N PHE A 81 23.42 0.70 0.47
CA PHE A 81 23.86 1.53 1.58
C PHE A 81 22.73 2.46 2.03
N THR A 82 22.50 2.55 3.34
CA THR A 82 21.43 3.39 3.90
C THR A 82 21.90 4.17 5.10
N ASP A 83 21.07 5.08 5.61
CA ASP A 83 21.28 5.74 6.89
C ASP A 83 21.17 4.75 8.05
N ALA A 84 22.19 4.73 8.91
CA ALA A 84 22.35 3.74 9.97
C ALA A 84 21.29 3.86 11.08
N THR A 85 20.82 5.08 11.35
CA THR A 85 19.91 5.38 12.47
C THR A 85 18.43 5.27 12.13
N THR A 86 18.11 5.21 10.83
CA THR A 86 16.74 5.11 10.32
C THR A 86 16.53 3.73 9.69
N PHE A 87 16.60 3.62 8.37
CA PHE A 87 16.32 2.36 7.65
C PHE A 87 17.35 1.27 7.98
N GLY A 88 18.58 1.65 8.37
CA GLY A 88 19.59 0.71 8.85
C GLY A 88 19.22 -0.04 10.14
N THR A 89 18.16 0.39 10.84
CA THR A 89 17.63 -0.22 12.06
C THR A 89 16.48 -1.20 11.82
N PHE A 90 16.07 -1.37 10.56
CA PHE A 90 15.04 -2.33 10.17
C PHE A 90 15.44 -3.77 10.52
N PRO A 91 14.46 -4.68 10.62
CA PRO A 91 14.71 -6.06 11.02
C PRO A 91 15.62 -6.76 10.01
N GLN A 92 16.43 -7.72 10.47
CA GLN A 92 17.40 -8.39 9.61
C GLN A 92 16.75 -9.04 8.38
N LEU A 93 15.57 -9.66 8.55
CA LEU A 93 14.79 -10.20 7.44
C LEU A 93 14.47 -9.15 6.36
N ALA A 94 14.15 -7.91 6.74
CA ALA A 94 13.95 -6.84 5.78
C ALA A 94 15.26 -6.43 5.10
N LEU A 95 16.34 -6.31 5.87
CA LEU A 95 17.67 -5.94 5.36
C LEU A 95 18.23 -6.96 4.36
N ASP A 96 18.01 -8.25 4.59
CA ASP A 96 18.44 -9.35 3.71
C ASP A 96 17.59 -9.47 2.43
N HIS A 97 16.40 -8.89 2.45
CA HIS A 97 15.41 -8.97 1.36
C HIS A 97 15.05 -7.60 0.80
N TRP A 98 16.05 -6.73 0.63
CA TRP A 98 15.87 -5.35 0.19
C TRP A 98 16.47 -5.08 -1.20
N ALA A 99 15.60 -4.75 -2.16
CA ALA A 99 15.98 -4.15 -3.43
C ALA A 99 15.81 -2.61 -3.44
N ALA A 100 16.86 -1.88 -3.79
CA ALA A 100 16.81 -0.45 -4.09
C ALA A 100 16.63 -0.21 -5.59
N ILE A 101 15.47 0.29 -6.00
CA ILE A 101 15.07 0.43 -7.41
C ILE A 101 15.03 1.91 -7.78
N GLY A 102 15.91 2.36 -8.67
CA GLY A 102 15.81 3.70 -9.26
C GLY A 102 14.70 3.78 -10.30
N VAL A 103 13.91 4.85 -10.22
CA VAL A 103 12.76 5.10 -11.10
C VAL A 103 12.84 6.52 -11.64
N ARG A 104 12.99 6.66 -12.95
CA ARG A 104 13.02 7.97 -13.63
C ARG A 104 11.65 8.29 -14.20
N HIS A 105 10.84 9.01 -13.42
CA HIS A 105 9.47 9.36 -13.80
C HIS A 105 9.34 10.74 -14.47
N GLY A 106 10.44 11.49 -14.58
CA GLY A 106 10.54 12.72 -15.38
C GLY A 106 9.85 13.94 -14.78
N ASN A 107 9.44 13.90 -13.51
CA ASN A 107 8.68 14.98 -12.89
C ASN A 107 9.35 15.43 -11.60
N ALA A 108 9.77 16.69 -11.54
CA ALA A 108 10.40 17.28 -10.36
C ALA A 108 9.42 18.08 -9.49
N LEU A 109 8.12 18.04 -9.79
CA LEU A 109 7.12 18.79 -9.01
C LEU A 109 6.44 17.88 -7.98
N HIS A 110 5.83 18.53 -6.99
CA HIS A 110 4.88 17.86 -6.09
C HIS A 110 3.52 17.74 -6.75
N THR A 111 2.86 16.64 -6.46
CA THR A 111 1.41 16.56 -6.61
C THR A 111 0.80 17.28 -5.42
N THR A 112 -0.01 18.29 -5.70
CA THR A 112 -0.69 19.13 -4.69
C THR A 112 -2.09 19.50 -5.19
N PRO A 113 -2.97 20.07 -4.36
CA PRO A 113 -4.26 20.59 -4.82
C PRO A 113 -4.15 21.65 -5.92
N GLN A 114 -3.02 22.36 -5.98
CA GLN A 114 -2.74 23.36 -7.01
C GLN A 114 -2.11 22.76 -8.27
N ASN A 115 -1.61 21.52 -8.21
CA ASN A 115 -0.94 20.82 -9.30
C ASN A 115 -1.52 19.42 -9.54
N LEU A 116 -2.85 19.30 -9.60
CA LEU A 116 -3.57 18.02 -9.60
C LEU A 116 -3.33 17.11 -10.82
N ASN A 117 -2.70 17.63 -11.88
CA ASN A 117 -2.48 16.89 -13.12
C ASN A 117 -1.00 16.53 -13.34
N SER A 118 -0.11 16.90 -12.42
CA SER A 118 1.33 16.67 -12.51
C SER A 118 1.89 16.35 -11.13
N GLY A 119 3.18 16.07 -11.06
CA GLY A 119 3.91 15.78 -9.84
C GLY A 119 4.39 14.34 -9.74
N GLY A 120 5.37 14.12 -8.87
CA GLY A 120 6.04 12.83 -8.69
C GLY A 120 5.09 11.72 -8.23
N GLU A 121 4.15 12.00 -7.30
CA GLU A 121 3.16 11.00 -6.87
C GLU A 121 2.31 10.53 -8.06
N ARG A 122 1.75 11.45 -8.83
CA ARG A 122 0.99 11.10 -10.04
C ARG A 122 1.82 10.32 -11.03
N ALA A 123 3.04 10.75 -11.28
CA ALA A 123 3.94 10.05 -12.19
C ALA A 123 4.21 8.62 -11.70
N MET A 124 4.32 8.40 -10.39
CA MET A 124 4.54 7.08 -9.81
C MET A 124 3.30 6.18 -9.82
N ILE A 125 2.08 6.71 -9.63
CA ILE A 125 0.90 5.86 -9.38
C ILE A 125 -0.14 5.84 -10.52
N MET A 126 -0.06 6.71 -11.51
CA MET A 126 -1.00 6.76 -12.63
C MET A 126 -0.47 6.07 -13.89
N ASP A 127 -1.31 5.28 -14.56
CA ASP A 127 -1.09 4.75 -15.92
C ASP A 127 -2.13 5.39 -16.86
N GLY A 128 -1.80 6.56 -17.41
CA GLY A 128 -2.75 7.36 -18.17
C GLY A 128 -3.95 7.78 -17.31
N ALA A 129 -5.13 7.22 -17.62
CA ALA A 129 -6.38 7.50 -16.89
C ALA A 129 -6.63 6.52 -15.72
N ASP A 130 -5.90 5.41 -15.67
CA ASP A 130 -6.05 4.37 -14.67
C ASP A 130 -4.97 4.50 -13.57
N CYS A 131 -5.14 3.78 -12.47
CA CYS A 131 -4.20 3.80 -11.34
C CYS A 131 -3.50 2.45 -11.22
N PHE A 132 -2.18 2.44 -11.04
CA PHE A 132 -1.42 1.20 -10.94
C PHE A 132 -1.80 0.38 -9.70
N LEU A 133 -2.27 1.03 -8.62
CA LEU A 133 -2.65 0.36 -7.37
C LEU A 133 -3.83 -0.60 -7.56
N ASN A 134 -4.92 -0.14 -8.15
CA ASN A 134 -6.10 -0.99 -8.37
C ASN A 134 -5.98 -1.86 -9.63
N GLN A 135 -5.14 -1.48 -10.60
CA GLN A 135 -4.70 -2.40 -11.65
C GLN A 135 -3.95 -3.61 -11.10
N LEU A 136 -2.96 -3.38 -10.23
CA LEU A 136 -2.20 -4.46 -9.59
C LEU A 136 -3.14 -5.36 -8.79
N ALA A 137 -4.04 -4.78 -7.99
CA ALA A 137 -5.01 -5.54 -7.22
C ALA A 137 -5.95 -6.39 -8.09
N PHE A 138 -6.37 -5.89 -9.26
CA PHE A 138 -7.14 -6.67 -10.23
C PHE A 138 -6.34 -7.87 -10.75
N HIS A 139 -5.10 -7.66 -11.17
CA HIS A 139 -4.25 -8.72 -11.73
C HIS A 139 -3.78 -9.74 -10.69
N MET A 140 -3.68 -9.37 -9.42
CA MET A 140 -3.45 -10.29 -8.31
C MET A 140 -4.64 -11.25 -8.08
N GLY A 141 -5.84 -10.90 -8.58
CA GLY A 141 -7.03 -11.75 -8.49
C GLY A 141 -7.65 -11.78 -7.09
N GLY A 142 -8.09 -12.96 -6.64
CA GLY A 142 -8.75 -13.14 -5.35
C GLY A 142 -10.17 -12.56 -5.28
N ASP A 143 -10.80 -12.75 -4.12
CA ASP A 143 -12.22 -12.46 -3.89
C ASP A 143 -12.46 -11.60 -2.63
N SER A 144 -11.43 -10.89 -2.17
CA SER A 144 -11.53 -9.94 -1.06
C SER A 144 -12.53 -8.83 -1.37
N ALA A 145 -13.31 -8.44 -0.37
CA ALA A 145 -14.18 -7.27 -0.39
C ALA A 145 -13.38 -5.95 -0.52
N PHE A 146 -12.14 -5.97 -0.03
CA PHE A 146 -11.24 -4.83 0.07
C PHE A 146 -9.99 -5.11 -0.77
N LYS A 147 -10.13 -5.34 -2.09
CA LYS A 147 -8.97 -5.71 -2.94
C LYS A 147 -7.88 -4.64 -2.97
N ALA A 148 -8.25 -3.36 -3.03
CA ALA A 148 -7.33 -2.24 -2.99
C ALA A 148 -7.84 -1.19 -2.01
N VAL A 149 -7.00 -0.80 -1.06
CA VAL A 149 -7.33 0.20 -0.05
C VAL A 149 -6.23 1.24 0.10
N TYR A 150 -6.58 2.38 0.67
CA TYR A 150 -5.62 3.37 1.09
C TYR A 150 -5.92 3.94 2.47
N PHE A 151 -4.84 4.37 3.13
CA PHE A 151 -4.82 5.09 4.38
C PHE A 151 -4.08 6.42 4.19
N GLY A 152 -4.55 7.45 4.88
CA GLY A 152 -4.06 8.81 4.70
C GLY A 152 -5.15 9.84 4.96
N ASP A 153 -4.73 11.10 5.04
CA ASP A 153 -5.61 12.25 5.17
C ASP A 153 -6.36 12.58 3.87
N ARG A 154 -5.83 12.14 2.72
CA ARG A 154 -6.37 12.36 1.37
C ARG A 154 -6.31 11.12 0.48
N ALA A 155 -7.04 11.19 -0.64
CA ALA A 155 -6.90 10.21 -1.72
C ALA A 155 -5.50 10.29 -2.37
N PRO A 156 -4.94 9.16 -2.83
CA PRO A 156 -3.71 9.15 -3.61
C PRO A 156 -3.85 10.03 -4.85
N ALA A 157 -2.78 10.75 -5.19
CA ALA A 157 -2.75 11.74 -6.27
C ALA A 157 -3.84 12.84 -6.16
N TYR A 158 -4.32 13.13 -4.95
CA TYR A 158 -5.34 14.15 -4.65
C TYR A 158 -6.69 13.97 -5.36
N ARG A 159 -6.97 12.78 -5.90
CA ARG A 159 -8.23 12.48 -6.57
C ARG A 159 -8.69 11.08 -6.24
N GLU A 160 -10.01 10.90 -6.18
CA GLU A 160 -10.58 9.56 -6.19
C GLU A 160 -10.21 8.85 -7.49
N GLN A 161 -9.75 7.62 -7.37
CA GLN A 161 -9.30 6.83 -8.50
C GLN A 161 -10.48 6.06 -9.08
N LYS A 162 -10.64 6.12 -10.39
CA LYS A 162 -11.64 5.31 -11.10
C LYS A 162 -11.36 3.83 -10.81
N ALA A 163 -12.42 3.05 -10.61
CA ALA A 163 -12.29 1.60 -10.49
C ALA A 163 -11.71 1.01 -11.79
N PHE A 164 -10.69 0.16 -11.64
CA PHE A 164 -10.12 -0.58 -12.77
C PHE A 164 -10.79 -1.95 -12.84
N ASN A 165 -11.51 -2.23 -13.92
CA ASN A 165 -12.25 -3.50 -14.11
C ASN A 165 -13.04 -3.93 -12.86
N GLY A 166 -13.81 -2.99 -12.30
CA GLY A 166 -14.63 -3.21 -11.12
C GLY A 166 -13.90 -3.16 -9.78
N VAL A 167 -12.56 -3.04 -9.75
CA VAL A 167 -11.76 -2.93 -8.51
C VAL A 167 -11.58 -1.46 -8.11
N PRO A 168 -12.27 -0.97 -7.07
CA PRO A 168 -12.08 0.39 -6.56
C PRO A 168 -10.85 0.47 -5.66
N LEU A 169 -10.33 1.69 -5.47
CA LEU A 169 -9.36 2.02 -4.43
C LEU A 169 -10.09 2.68 -3.25
N GLN A 170 -10.32 1.92 -2.17
CA GLN A 170 -11.21 2.33 -1.08
C GLN A 170 -10.47 2.98 0.08
N ARG A 171 -11.05 4.02 0.69
CA ARG A 171 -10.49 4.60 1.93
C ARG A 171 -10.92 3.81 3.14
N VAL A 172 -10.00 3.58 4.07
CA VAL A 172 -10.33 3.10 5.42
C VAL A 172 -9.93 4.16 6.44
N SER A 173 -10.88 4.58 7.28
CA SER A 173 -10.70 5.70 8.23
C SER A 173 -10.82 5.32 9.70
N ASP A 174 -11.37 4.14 10.02
CA ASP A 174 -11.49 3.63 11.38
C ASP A 174 -11.17 2.13 11.44
N LEU A 175 -10.33 1.75 12.40
CA LEU A 175 -9.83 0.38 12.57
C LEU A 175 -10.87 -0.53 13.23
N SER A 176 -11.74 -0.01 14.10
CA SER A 176 -12.79 -0.81 14.74
C SER A 176 -13.84 -1.23 13.72
N ASP A 177 -14.28 -0.29 12.90
CA ASP A 177 -15.25 -0.54 11.82
C ASP A 177 -14.67 -1.48 10.78
N ALA A 178 -13.38 -1.34 10.44
CA ALA A 178 -12.67 -2.29 9.60
C ALA A 178 -12.68 -3.70 10.20
N ILE A 179 -12.27 -3.89 11.46
CA ILE A 179 -12.25 -5.23 12.10
C ILE A 179 -13.65 -5.84 12.17
N LYS A 180 -14.67 -5.04 12.50
CA LYS A 180 -16.07 -5.48 12.54
C LYS A 180 -16.58 -5.90 11.16
N ALA A 181 -16.32 -5.10 10.13
CA ALA A 181 -16.73 -5.41 8.76
C ALA A 181 -16.12 -6.72 8.25
N LEU A 182 -14.93 -7.07 8.75
CA LEU A 182 -14.20 -8.29 8.40
C LEU A 182 -14.60 -9.50 9.25
N GLY A 183 -15.37 -9.30 10.33
CA GLY A 183 -15.67 -10.35 11.29
C GLY A 183 -14.43 -10.90 12.00
N ALA A 184 -13.33 -10.14 12.05
CA ALA A 184 -12.05 -10.57 12.61
C ALA A 184 -11.92 -10.30 14.11
N GLN A 185 -12.95 -9.71 14.71
CA GLN A 185 -13.08 -9.57 16.16
C GLN A 185 -13.23 -10.94 16.82
N ALA A 186 -12.92 -11.02 18.13
CA ALA A 186 -13.19 -12.23 18.90
C ALA A 186 -14.67 -12.64 18.76
N PRO A 187 -15.00 -13.95 18.84
CA PRO A 187 -16.37 -14.42 18.70
C PRO A 187 -17.31 -13.67 19.64
N ASP A 188 -18.26 -12.96 19.06
CA ASP A 188 -19.33 -12.27 19.77
C ASP A 188 -20.53 -13.22 19.83
N ALA A 189 -20.90 -13.63 21.05
CA ALA A 189 -22.03 -14.54 21.28
C ALA A 189 -23.38 -13.91 20.89
N ASP A 190 -23.45 -12.59 20.82
CA ASP A 190 -24.64 -11.83 20.44
C ASP A 190 -24.66 -11.48 18.94
N ALA A 191 -23.60 -11.79 18.19
CA ALA A 191 -23.56 -11.55 16.75
C ALA A 191 -24.55 -12.46 16.00
N PRO A 192 -25.27 -11.93 14.98
CA PRO A 192 -26.15 -12.75 14.16
C PRO A 192 -25.40 -13.91 13.50
N SER A 193 -25.99 -15.11 13.56
CA SER A 193 -25.41 -16.29 12.90
C SER A 193 -25.19 -16.00 11.41
N ARG A 194 -23.93 -16.13 10.97
CA ARG A 194 -23.53 -15.95 9.56
C ARG A 194 -24.19 -16.98 8.66
N GLU A 195 -24.30 -18.22 9.13
CA GLU A 195 -24.97 -19.31 8.44
C GLU A 195 -26.46 -19.00 8.23
N HIS A 196 -27.17 -18.64 9.30
CA HIS A 196 -28.59 -18.30 9.21
C HIS A 196 -28.81 -17.03 8.37
N SER A 197 -27.89 -16.06 8.45
CA SER A 197 -27.94 -14.84 7.62
C SER A 197 -27.74 -15.15 6.14
N ALA A 198 -26.80 -16.04 5.80
CA ALA A 198 -26.59 -16.50 4.43
C ALA A 198 -27.83 -17.25 3.91
N ALA A 199 -28.37 -18.18 4.69
CA ALA A 199 -29.58 -18.92 4.34
C ALA A 199 -30.79 -17.99 4.13
N ALA A 200 -30.94 -16.95 4.96
CA ALA A 200 -31.99 -15.96 4.80
C ALA A 200 -31.84 -15.15 3.51
N LEU A 201 -30.61 -14.77 3.14
CA LEU A 201 -30.33 -14.07 1.88
C LEU A 201 -30.57 -14.96 0.66
N GLU A 202 -30.22 -16.25 0.73
CA GLU A 202 -30.51 -17.22 -0.33
C GLU A 202 -32.01 -17.41 -0.52
N ALA A 203 -32.78 -17.52 0.56
CA ALA A 203 -34.23 -17.55 0.51
C ALA A 203 -34.80 -16.27 -0.13
N ALA A 204 -34.26 -15.09 0.24
CA ALA A 204 -34.66 -13.81 -0.35
C ALA A 204 -34.34 -13.73 -1.86
N GLN A 205 -33.19 -14.27 -2.27
CA GLN A 205 -32.81 -14.36 -3.68
C GLN A 205 -33.73 -15.31 -4.44
N ALA A 206 -34.06 -16.47 -3.89
CA ALA A 206 -34.99 -17.44 -4.48
C ALA A 206 -36.40 -16.84 -4.67
N MET A 207 -36.92 -16.14 -3.66
CA MET A 207 -38.21 -15.43 -3.75
C MET A 207 -38.21 -14.32 -4.82
N SER A 208 -37.06 -13.69 -5.06
CA SER A 208 -36.90 -12.59 -6.01
C SER A 208 -36.45 -13.04 -7.41
N ALA A 209 -36.17 -14.33 -7.60
CA ALA A 209 -35.51 -14.86 -8.80
C ALA A 209 -36.33 -14.63 -10.08
N ARG A 210 -37.66 -14.68 -9.99
CA ARG A 210 -38.55 -14.40 -11.12
C ARG A 210 -38.42 -12.94 -11.56
N GLN A 211 -38.50 -12.00 -10.62
CA GLN A 211 -38.44 -10.57 -10.88
C GLN A 211 -37.08 -10.13 -11.42
N ILE A 212 -35.99 -10.71 -10.92
CA ILE A 212 -34.62 -10.45 -11.42
C ILE A 212 -34.53 -10.91 -12.88
N ARG A 213 -35.01 -12.12 -13.20
CA ARG A 213 -34.95 -12.69 -14.56
C ARG A 213 -35.78 -11.90 -15.57
N THR A 214 -36.94 -11.38 -15.15
CA THR A 214 -37.83 -10.60 -16.01
C THR A 214 -37.38 -9.14 -16.17
N ASN A 215 -36.46 -8.64 -15.33
CA ASN A 215 -35.98 -7.24 -15.37
C ASN A 215 -34.43 -7.17 -15.30
N PRO A 216 -33.71 -7.79 -16.23
CA PRO A 216 -32.25 -7.91 -16.16
C PRO A 216 -31.54 -6.54 -16.18
N GLY A 217 -32.07 -5.55 -16.89
CA GLY A 217 -31.49 -4.20 -16.96
C GLY A 217 -31.56 -3.40 -15.66
N ALA A 218 -32.50 -3.71 -14.76
CA ALA A 218 -32.71 -2.96 -13.52
C ALA A 218 -32.30 -3.72 -12.25
N LEU A 219 -32.39 -5.06 -12.27
CA LEU A 219 -32.26 -5.88 -11.06
C LEU A 219 -31.08 -6.86 -11.07
N ALA A 220 -30.30 -6.95 -12.16
CA ALA A 220 -29.09 -7.79 -12.17
C ALA A 220 -28.11 -7.38 -11.07
N ALA A 221 -27.85 -6.08 -10.91
CA ALA A 221 -26.96 -5.57 -9.88
C ALA A 221 -27.37 -5.99 -8.46
N PHE A 222 -28.68 -6.08 -8.21
CA PHE A 222 -29.28 -6.51 -6.94
C PHE A 222 -29.14 -8.02 -6.72
N GLY A 223 -29.49 -8.83 -7.73
CA GLY A 223 -29.41 -10.31 -7.64
C GLY A 223 -28.00 -10.80 -7.37
N ASP A 224 -27.02 -10.17 -7.99
CA ASP A 224 -25.63 -10.46 -7.72
C ASP A 224 -25.12 -9.89 -6.37
N ALA A 225 -25.76 -8.85 -5.79
CA ALA A 225 -25.33 -8.22 -4.53
C ALA A 225 -25.63 -9.13 -3.33
N ILE A 226 -26.90 -9.54 -3.18
CA ILE A 226 -27.27 -10.94 -3.34
C ILE A 226 -26.19 -12.00 -3.07
N THR A 227 -25.80 -12.63 -4.18
CA THR A 227 -24.80 -13.68 -4.27
C THR A 227 -23.47 -13.29 -3.63
N SER A 228 -22.98 -12.06 -3.80
CA SER A 228 -21.73 -11.62 -3.17
C SER A 228 -21.81 -11.55 -1.64
N ALA A 229 -22.93 -11.08 -1.08
CA ALA A 229 -23.16 -11.04 0.36
C ALA A 229 -23.27 -12.45 0.96
N VAL A 230 -23.97 -13.36 0.28
CA VAL A 230 -24.02 -14.79 0.65
C VAL A 230 -22.62 -15.40 0.63
N GLY A 231 -21.86 -15.17 -0.45
CA GLY A 231 -20.49 -15.63 -0.58
C GLY A 231 -19.61 -15.12 0.57
N ALA A 232 -19.70 -13.84 0.91
CA ALA A 232 -18.95 -13.26 2.03
C ALA A 232 -19.32 -13.86 3.39
N LEU A 233 -20.59 -14.19 3.63
CA LEU A 233 -21.05 -14.80 4.89
C LEU A 233 -20.65 -16.27 5.02
N ARG A 234 -20.63 -17.00 3.90
CA ARG A 234 -20.24 -18.41 3.84
C ARG A 234 -18.74 -18.64 3.94
N LYS A 235 -17.91 -17.61 3.69
CA LYS A 235 -16.47 -17.71 3.89
C LYS A 235 -16.15 -17.99 5.38
N PRO A 236 -15.20 -18.90 5.65
CA PRO A 236 -14.61 -19.04 6.98
C PRO A 236 -14.14 -17.68 7.48
N LEU A 237 -14.29 -17.45 8.78
CA LEU A 237 -13.73 -16.24 9.38
C LEU A 237 -12.20 -16.28 9.26
N PRO A 238 -11.56 -15.13 9.00
CA PRO A 238 -10.11 -15.06 9.07
C PRO A 238 -9.64 -15.38 10.50
N PRO A 239 -8.37 -15.77 10.68
CA PRO A 239 -7.77 -15.84 12.00
C PRO A 239 -8.03 -14.54 12.77
N PRO A 240 -8.42 -14.59 14.06
CA PRO A 240 -8.79 -13.39 14.79
C PRO A 240 -7.63 -12.42 14.85
N VAL A 241 -7.89 -11.17 14.48
CA VAL A 241 -6.99 -10.03 14.65
C VAL A 241 -7.69 -9.10 15.62
N THR A 242 -7.19 -9.05 16.85
CA THR A 242 -7.83 -8.22 17.88
C THR A 242 -7.29 -6.79 17.84
N PHE A 243 -8.17 -5.83 18.12
CA PHE A 243 -7.73 -4.44 18.26
C PHE A 243 -6.71 -4.29 19.40
N ALA A 244 -6.83 -5.06 20.49
CA ALA A 244 -5.87 -5.04 21.59
C ALA A 244 -4.45 -5.46 21.18
N GLU A 245 -4.34 -6.51 20.35
CA GLU A 245 -3.04 -6.94 19.79
C GLU A 245 -2.43 -5.84 18.91
N ILE A 246 -3.25 -5.24 18.04
CA ILE A 246 -2.81 -4.17 17.13
C ILE A 246 -2.44 -2.90 17.91
N ASP A 247 -3.23 -2.51 18.91
CA ASP A 247 -2.96 -1.37 19.79
C ASP A 247 -1.64 -1.56 20.53
N ALA A 248 -1.40 -2.75 21.08
CA ALA A 248 -0.15 -3.06 21.77
C ALA A 248 1.06 -3.02 20.83
N ALA A 249 0.93 -3.54 19.60
CA ALA A 249 2.01 -3.57 18.63
C ALA A 249 2.42 -2.17 18.13
N TYR A 250 1.45 -1.30 17.86
CA TYR A 250 1.67 0.03 17.26
C TYR A 250 1.60 1.19 18.27
N GLY A 251 1.25 0.92 19.52
CA GLY A 251 1.15 1.93 20.58
C GLY A 251 0.06 2.97 20.32
N LEU A 252 -1.15 2.55 19.93
CA LEU A 252 -2.23 3.47 19.50
C LEU A 252 -2.93 4.15 20.69
N GLY A 253 -2.74 3.65 21.91
CA GLY A 253 -3.36 4.18 23.12
C GLY A 253 -4.88 3.99 23.11
N GLN A 254 -5.34 2.83 22.64
CA GLN A 254 -6.75 2.45 22.51
C GLN A 254 -7.57 3.28 21.51
N LYS A 255 -6.91 4.08 20.66
CA LYS A 255 -7.57 4.87 19.62
C LYS A 255 -7.76 4.06 18.33
N THR A 256 -8.98 4.06 17.80
CA THR A 256 -9.34 3.32 16.58
C THR A 256 -9.33 4.19 15.33
N ALA A 257 -9.32 5.51 15.47
CA ALA A 257 -9.25 6.44 14.34
C ALA A 257 -7.93 6.31 13.60
N VAL A 258 -7.98 6.34 12.27
CA VAL A 258 -6.77 6.37 11.42
C VAL A 258 -6.33 7.82 11.21
N ASP A 259 -5.67 8.40 12.20
CA ASP A 259 -5.23 9.80 12.22
C ASP A 259 -3.71 9.99 12.39
N SER A 260 -2.98 8.88 12.53
CA SER A 260 -1.53 8.86 12.72
C SER A 260 -0.86 7.86 11.80
N PHE A 261 0.42 8.08 11.48
CA PHE A 261 1.17 7.15 10.63
C PHE A 261 1.23 5.72 11.21
N ALA A 262 1.32 5.59 12.53
CA ALA A 262 1.24 4.29 13.22
C ALA A 262 -0.12 3.61 13.00
N SER A 263 -1.23 4.36 13.14
CA SER A 263 -2.58 3.83 12.89
C SER A 263 -2.80 3.41 11.42
N MET A 264 -2.12 4.06 10.45
CA MET A 264 -2.19 3.66 9.04
C MET A 264 -1.53 2.31 8.80
N LEU A 265 -0.36 2.05 9.40
CA LEU A 265 0.33 0.76 9.32
C LEU A 265 -0.41 -0.34 10.08
N ALA A 266 -0.97 -0.02 11.24
CA ALA A 266 -1.90 -0.90 11.97
C ALA A 266 -3.09 -1.31 11.09
N GLY A 267 -3.69 -0.35 10.39
CA GLY A 267 -4.76 -0.61 9.43
C GLY A 267 -4.33 -1.50 8.26
N ALA A 268 -3.15 -1.26 7.70
CA ALA A 268 -2.59 -2.11 6.65
C ALA A 268 -2.43 -3.56 7.12
N GLU A 269 -1.97 -3.77 8.36
CA GLU A 269 -1.81 -5.10 8.93
C GLU A 269 -3.18 -5.81 9.08
N ILE A 270 -4.20 -5.10 9.57
CA ILE A 270 -5.57 -5.63 9.66
C ILE A 270 -6.09 -6.01 8.26
N MET A 271 -5.90 -5.13 7.27
CA MET A 271 -6.34 -5.35 5.89
C MET A 271 -5.68 -6.58 5.26
N ILE A 272 -4.41 -6.84 5.55
CA ILE A 272 -3.71 -8.03 5.08
C ILE A 272 -4.22 -9.27 5.83
N ARG A 273 -4.12 -9.27 7.17
CA ARG A 273 -4.36 -10.46 8.00
C ARG A 273 -5.82 -10.90 8.01
N ALA A 274 -6.75 -9.94 8.08
CA ALA A 274 -8.17 -10.22 8.20
C ALA A 274 -8.93 -10.14 6.87
N ALA A 275 -8.65 -9.15 6.02
CA ALA A 275 -9.41 -8.97 4.78
C ALA A 275 -8.83 -9.71 3.57
N GLY A 276 -7.56 -10.12 3.63
CA GLY A 276 -6.85 -10.62 2.45
C GLY A 276 -6.73 -9.55 1.36
N THR A 277 -6.53 -8.28 1.75
CA THR A 277 -6.43 -7.14 0.81
C THR A 277 -5.20 -7.28 -0.08
N ASN A 278 -5.36 -7.22 -1.40
CA ASN A 278 -4.24 -7.39 -2.33
C ASN A 278 -3.27 -6.21 -2.28
N VAL A 279 -3.80 -4.98 -2.29
CA VAL A 279 -2.98 -3.75 -2.37
C VAL A 279 -3.39 -2.75 -1.30
N VAL A 280 -2.41 -2.27 -0.55
CA VAL A 280 -2.57 -1.21 0.44
C VAL A 280 -1.66 -0.05 0.08
N ASN A 281 -2.19 1.17 0.02
CA ASN A 281 -1.38 2.40 -0.10
C ASN A 281 -1.48 3.24 1.18
N ILE A 282 -0.34 3.66 1.71
CA ILE A 282 -0.23 4.58 2.84
C ILE A 282 0.47 5.83 2.33
N THR A 283 -0.15 6.99 2.53
CA THR A 283 0.49 8.27 2.19
C THR A 283 0.71 9.10 3.46
N ASP A 284 1.96 9.40 3.79
CA ASP A 284 2.30 10.29 4.91
C ASP A 284 2.53 11.70 4.38
N PHE A 285 1.55 12.57 4.64
CA PHE A 285 1.61 13.99 4.33
C PHE A 285 2.27 14.79 5.47
N GLY A 286 1.96 14.47 6.73
CA GLY A 286 2.53 15.10 7.93
C GLY A 286 2.28 16.62 8.08
N LEU A 287 2.52 17.18 9.27
CA LEU A 287 2.39 18.62 9.58
C LEU A 287 3.39 19.55 8.85
N ALA A 288 4.27 18.96 8.06
CA ALA A 288 5.04 19.57 7.00
C ALA A 288 5.25 18.45 5.99
N SER A 289 5.02 18.69 4.69
CA SER A 289 5.38 17.73 3.64
C SER A 289 6.83 17.23 3.83
N TRP A 290 7.24 16.14 3.21
CA TRP A 290 8.67 15.80 3.12
C TRP A 290 9.44 16.77 2.21
N ASP A 291 8.84 17.93 1.92
CA ASP A 291 9.35 18.98 1.07
C ASP A 291 10.41 19.88 1.74
N PHE A 292 11.59 19.33 2.10
CA PHE A 292 12.66 20.11 2.73
C PHE A 292 13.60 20.76 1.70
N HIS A 293 13.64 22.10 1.69
CA HIS A 293 14.50 22.94 0.83
C HIS A 293 15.63 23.64 1.59
N GLN A 294 15.77 23.40 2.89
CA GLN A 294 16.69 24.15 3.73
C GLN A 294 18.14 23.93 3.30
N THR A 295 18.88 25.02 3.16
CA THR A 295 20.32 25.04 2.89
C THR A 295 21.07 25.73 4.01
N SER A 296 22.25 25.23 4.38
CA SER A 296 23.18 25.87 5.30
C SER A 296 24.55 25.98 4.65
N GLY A 297 25.12 27.19 4.58
CA GLY A 297 26.41 27.43 3.89
C GLY A 297 26.41 27.01 2.41
N GLY A 298 25.26 27.03 1.74
CA GLY A 298 25.12 26.59 0.34
C GLY A 298 24.92 25.07 0.14
N ALA A 299 24.93 24.26 1.20
CA ALA A 299 24.70 22.82 1.13
C ALA A 299 23.31 22.43 1.67
N SER A 300 22.67 21.43 1.06
CA SER A 300 21.36 20.95 1.51
C SER A 300 21.42 20.36 2.92
N SER A 301 20.55 20.86 3.80
CA SER A 301 20.29 20.33 5.15
C SER A 301 19.18 19.28 5.17
N ASN A 302 18.66 18.88 4.01
CA ASN A 302 17.51 17.97 3.90
C ASN A 302 17.73 16.64 4.63
N GLY A 303 18.94 16.07 4.56
CA GLY A 303 19.26 14.83 5.27
C GLY A 303 19.03 14.93 6.78
N THR A 304 19.35 16.07 7.40
CA THR A 304 19.12 16.31 8.83
C THR A 304 17.63 16.39 9.16
N PHE A 305 16.87 17.21 8.43
CA PHE A 305 15.42 17.34 8.65
C PHE A 305 14.68 16.03 8.38
N SER A 306 15.05 15.30 7.34
CA SER A 306 14.48 13.98 7.04
C SER A 306 14.75 12.98 8.16
N ARG A 307 15.97 12.91 8.71
CA ARG A 307 16.28 12.07 9.88
C ARG A 307 15.45 12.46 11.09
N GLN A 308 15.37 13.75 11.40
CA GLN A 308 14.57 14.24 12.53
C GLN A 308 13.08 13.90 12.36
N LYS A 309 12.52 14.08 11.17
CA LYS A 309 11.12 13.70 10.88
C LYS A 309 10.91 12.19 10.96
N PHE A 310 11.84 11.39 10.46
CA PHE A 310 11.81 9.93 10.60
C PHE A 310 11.79 9.49 12.07
N LEU A 311 12.64 10.12 12.89
CA LEU A 311 12.80 9.78 14.31
C LEU A 311 11.76 10.46 15.23
N GLY A 312 10.97 11.41 14.70
CA GLY A 312 10.03 12.20 15.50
C GLY A 312 10.73 13.14 16.49
N THR A 313 11.85 13.74 16.09
CA THR A 313 12.66 14.68 16.88
C THR A 313 12.74 16.04 16.18
N GLY A 314 13.46 17.02 16.75
CA GLY A 314 13.73 18.30 16.07
C GLY A 314 12.49 19.15 15.77
N GLY A 315 11.42 19.01 16.57
CA GLY A 315 10.14 19.69 16.36
C GLY A 315 9.12 18.91 15.52
N PHE A 316 9.53 17.80 14.89
CA PHE A 316 8.59 16.87 14.26
C PHE A 316 7.96 15.96 15.31
N ARG A 317 6.66 15.70 15.16
CA ARG A 317 5.91 14.78 16.03
C ARG A 317 5.65 13.46 15.32
N GLY A 318 5.78 12.36 16.07
CA GLY A 318 5.51 11.01 15.60
C GLY A 318 6.71 10.37 14.90
N ASN A 319 7.13 9.22 15.41
CA ASN A 319 8.19 8.42 14.80
C ASN A 319 7.63 7.63 13.61
N ARG A 320 8.31 7.65 12.46
CA ARG A 320 7.96 6.86 11.28
C ARG A 320 8.72 5.54 11.22
N ILE A 321 9.95 5.51 11.73
CA ILE A 321 10.81 4.32 11.72
C ILE A 321 10.27 3.22 12.61
N ALA A 322 9.86 3.54 13.84
CA ALA A 322 9.34 2.57 14.79
C ALA A 322 8.13 1.78 14.23
N PRO A 323 7.04 2.41 13.75
CA PRO A 323 5.92 1.66 13.22
C PRO A 323 6.25 0.94 11.90
N ILE A 324 7.13 1.46 11.03
CA ILE A 324 7.60 0.72 9.84
C ILE A 324 8.35 -0.54 10.25
N LYS A 325 9.24 -0.41 11.25
CA LYS A 325 10.01 -1.53 11.77
C LYS A 325 9.08 -2.63 12.28
N THR A 326 8.12 -2.28 13.14
CA THR A 326 7.08 -3.20 13.64
C THR A 326 6.32 -3.86 12.49
N PHE A 327 5.91 -3.08 11.48
CA PHE A 327 5.18 -3.60 10.32
C PHE A 327 6.01 -4.60 9.52
N LEU A 328 7.28 -4.28 9.21
CA LEU A 328 8.18 -5.17 8.50
C LEU A 328 8.47 -6.46 9.30
N GLU A 329 8.72 -6.34 10.60
CA GLU A 329 8.95 -7.46 11.52
C GLU A 329 7.79 -8.46 11.47
N ARG A 330 6.56 -7.95 11.49
CA ARG A 330 5.35 -8.77 11.58
C ARG A 330 4.92 -9.30 10.22
N MET A 331 4.94 -8.46 9.18
CA MET A 331 4.39 -8.80 7.87
C MET A 331 5.31 -9.65 7.01
N LEU A 332 6.62 -9.39 7.05
CA LEU A 332 7.57 -10.22 6.27
C LEU A 332 7.75 -11.62 6.87
N ALA A 333 7.45 -11.78 8.17
CA ALA A 333 7.54 -13.06 8.87
C ALA A 333 6.29 -13.95 8.72
N LEU A 334 5.20 -13.47 8.10
CA LEU A 334 3.99 -14.26 7.88
C LEU A 334 4.31 -15.45 6.96
N GLN A 335 3.97 -16.67 7.41
CA GLN A 335 4.37 -17.92 6.75
C GLN A 335 3.42 -18.34 5.62
N ASP A 336 2.19 -17.86 5.63
CA ASP A 336 1.09 -18.29 4.76
C ASP A 336 0.83 -17.33 3.58
N ARG A 337 1.66 -16.29 3.43
CA ARG A 337 1.46 -15.25 2.42
C ARG A 337 2.76 -14.52 2.08
N ASN A 338 2.83 -14.02 0.85
CA ASN A 338 3.90 -13.17 0.36
C ASN A 338 3.53 -11.70 0.54
N VAL A 339 4.01 -11.05 1.60
CA VAL A 339 3.86 -9.60 1.75
C VAL A 339 5.08 -8.89 1.16
N VAL A 340 4.82 -8.02 0.19
CA VAL A 340 5.81 -7.13 -0.43
C VAL A 340 5.54 -5.71 0.04
N VAL A 341 6.54 -5.06 0.62
CA VAL A 341 6.45 -3.68 1.14
C VAL A 341 7.38 -2.79 0.33
N CYS A 342 6.85 -1.71 -0.22
CA CYS A 342 7.62 -0.66 -0.88
C CYS A 342 7.59 0.61 -0.06
N VAL A 343 8.76 1.21 0.17
CA VAL A 343 8.89 2.56 0.71
C VAL A 343 9.49 3.47 -0.37
N SER A 344 8.74 4.50 -0.77
CA SER A 344 9.24 5.48 -1.74
C SER A 344 8.66 6.88 -1.48
N GLY A 345 9.08 7.86 -2.28
CA GLY A 345 8.53 9.20 -2.26
C GLY A 345 8.30 9.73 -3.67
N GLU A 346 7.90 10.99 -3.76
CA GLU A 346 7.67 11.64 -5.06
C GLU A 346 8.92 11.80 -5.90
N LEU A 347 10.07 11.99 -5.26
CA LEU A 347 11.33 12.27 -5.91
C LEU A 347 12.49 12.18 -4.90
N VAL A 348 13.71 12.06 -5.41
CA VAL A 348 14.95 12.28 -4.67
C VAL A 348 15.29 13.76 -4.62
N ARG A 349 16.14 14.13 -3.67
CA ARG A 349 16.66 15.50 -3.58
C ARG A 349 17.98 15.65 -4.25
N LEU A 350 18.17 16.81 -4.87
CA LEU A 350 19.45 17.22 -5.43
C LEU A 350 20.35 17.77 -4.31
N PRO A 351 21.69 17.72 -4.48
CA PRO A 351 22.62 18.31 -3.50
C PRO A 351 22.36 19.79 -3.18
N SER A 352 21.78 20.54 -4.13
CA SER A 352 21.35 21.93 -3.97
C SER A 352 20.15 22.10 -3.02
N GLY A 353 19.46 21.02 -2.65
CA GLY A 353 18.19 21.06 -1.92
C GLY A 353 16.95 21.04 -2.82
N ASP A 354 17.15 21.21 -4.13
CA ASP A 354 16.09 21.21 -5.14
C ASP A 354 15.61 19.78 -5.48
N HIS A 355 14.65 19.67 -6.38
CA HIS A 355 13.92 18.46 -6.72
C HIS A 355 14.55 17.68 -7.88
N GLY A 356 14.76 16.37 -7.66
CA GLY A 356 15.08 15.44 -8.73
C GLY A 356 13.83 15.05 -9.54
N ASN A 357 14.04 14.48 -10.74
CA ASN A 357 12.96 14.06 -11.64
C ASN A 357 12.67 12.54 -11.56
N GLY A 358 12.98 11.92 -10.43
CA GLY A 358 12.89 10.48 -10.22
C GLY A 358 12.97 10.16 -8.74
N THR A 359 12.66 8.92 -8.37
CA THR A 359 12.75 8.42 -6.99
C THR A 359 13.59 7.15 -6.92
N VAL A 360 14.10 6.81 -5.75
CA VAL A 360 14.54 5.45 -5.44
C VAL A 360 13.49 4.81 -4.54
N ALA A 361 13.01 3.64 -4.91
CA ALA A 361 12.07 2.84 -4.13
C ALA A 361 12.83 1.72 -3.38
N ALA A 362 12.59 1.61 -2.08
CA ALA A 362 13.07 0.49 -1.27
C ALA A 362 11.98 -0.59 -1.23
N LEU A 363 12.21 -1.69 -1.93
CA LEU A 363 11.29 -2.82 -2.02
C LEU A 363 11.78 -3.96 -1.11
N PHE A 364 10.89 -4.46 -0.27
CA PHE A 364 11.13 -5.52 0.71
C PHE A 364 10.17 -6.68 0.46
N GLY A 365 10.63 -7.92 0.56
CA GLY A 365 9.73 -9.08 0.45
C GLY A 365 10.47 -10.40 0.38
N LYS A 366 9.81 -11.50 0.77
CA LYS A 366 10.40 -12.86 0.84
C LYS A 366 11.12 -13.29 -0.44
N TYR A 367 10.64 -12.86 -1.61
CA TYR A 367 11.22 -13.19 -2.92
C TYR A 367 12.06 -12.07 -3.54
N VAL A 368 12.20 -10.95 -2.85
CA VAL A 368 13.09 -9.87 -3.24
C VAL A 368 14.51 -10.26 -2.84
N LYS A 369 15.46 -10.12 -3.78
CA LYS A 369 16.87 -10.33 -3.52
C LYS A 369 17.52 -8.99 -3.16
N GLN A 370 18.45 -9.04 -2.23
CA GLN A 370 19.21 -7.87 -1.84
C GLN A 370 19.98 -7.28 -3.03
N GLY A 371 19.87 -5.98 -3.27
CA GLY A 371 20.67 -5.31 -4.28
C GLY A 371 20.18 -3.94 -4.72
N VAL A 372 20.95 -3.31 -5.61
CA VAL A 372 20.61 -2.02 -6.20
C VAL A 372 20.44 -2.16 -7.71
N SER A 373 19.40 -1.55 -8.26
CA SER A 373 19.17 -1.49 -9.71
C SER A 373 18.90 -0.05 -10.13
N PHE A 374 19.64 0.40 -11.15
CA PHE A 374 19.64 1.79 -11.64
C PHE A 374 19.87 2.83 -10.53
N PRO A 375 21.02 2.77 -9.81
CA PRO A 375 21.33 3.71 -8.76
C PRO A 375 21.35 5.17 -9.26
N VAL A 376 21.19 6.10 -8.32
CA VAL A 376 21.44 7.52 -8.60
C VAL A 376 22.95 7.81 -8.67
N SER A 377 23.31 8.88 -9.38
CA SER A 377 24.66 9.46 -9.34
C SER A 377 24.92 10.19 -8.03
N THR A 378 26.16 10.66 -7.81
CA THR A 378 26.53 11.55 -6.69
C THR A 378 25.73 12.86 -6.68
N GLY A 379 25.36 13.36 -7.87
CA GLY A 379 24.44 14.49 -8.05
C GLY A 379 22.95 14.16 -7.87
N ALA A 380 22.59 12.97 -7.35
CA ALA A 380 21.22 12.46 -7.24
C ALA A 380 20.44 12.43 -8.57
N ALA A 381 21.14 12.26 -9.70
CA ALA A 381 20.53 12.16 -11.02
C ALA A 381 20.42 10.69 -11.46
N PHE A 382 19.46 10.41 -12.34
CA PHE A 382 19.26 9.10 -12.94
C PHE A 382 19.85 9.06 -14.35
N SER A 383 20.37 7.89 -14.74
CA SER A 383 20.75 7.63 -16.13
C SER A 383 19.54 7.84 -17.05
N ALA A 384 19.79 8.26 -18.29
CA ALA A 384 18.74 8.33 -19.31
C ALA A 384 18.07 6.97 -19.55
N SER A 385 18.81 5.87 -19.33
CA SER A 385 18.34 4.49 -19.45
C SER A 385 17.59 3.97 -18.21
N THR A 386 17.52 4.73 -17.12
CA THR A 386 16.77 4.32 -15.94
C THR A 386 15.29 4.14 -16.30
N PRO A 387 14.68 2.98 -16.00
CA PRO A 387 13.28 2.73 -16.33
C PRO A 387 12.32 3.68 -15.60
N GLY A 388 11.17 3.89 -16.22
CA GLY A 388 10.09 4.71 -15.66
C GLY A 388 9.13 3.95 -14.75
N PRO A 389 8.03 4.60 -14.30
CA PRO A 389 7.05 4.05 -13.38
C PRO A 389 6.48 2.69 -13.76
N LYS A 390 6.10 2.49 -15.03
CA LYS A 390 5.51 1.22 -15.49
C LYS A 390 6.46 0.03 -15.29
N ALA A 391 7.75 0.22 -15.51
CA ALA A 391 8.77 -0.78 -15.25
C ALA A 391 8.96 -1.08 -13.75
N PHE A 392 8.85 -0.06 -12.90
CA PHE A 392 8.80 -0.26 -11.45
C PHE A 392 7.59 -1.12 -11.04
N TRP A 393 6.40 -0.86 -11.60
CA TRP A 393 5.23 -1.70 -11.34
C TRP A 393 5.36 -3.12 -11.89
N ALA A 394 6.09 -3.32 -13.00
CA ALA A 394 6.46 -4.65 -13.47
C ALA A 394 7.35 -5.40 -12.46
N ALA A 395 8.29 -4.72 -11.80
CA ALA A 395 9.05 -5.31 -10.69
C ALA A 395 8.14 -5.64 -9.50
N VAL A 396 7.26 -4.72 -9.09
CA VAL A 396 6.31 -4.99 -7.99
C VAL A 396 5.45 -6.22 -8.30
N ALA A 397 4.89 -6.31 -9.51
CA ALA A 397 4.11 -7.47 -9.94
C ALA A 397 4.93 -8.77 -9.92
N ALA A 398 6.20 -8.73 -10.32
CA ALA A 398 7.10 -9.88 -10.23
C ALA A 398 7.40 -10.28 -8.77
N ALA A 399 7.62 -9.32 -7.87
CA ALA A 399 7.83 -9.58 -6.45
C ALA A 399 6.60 -10.25 -5.82
N CYS A 400 5.42 -9.80 -6.20
CA CYS A 400 4.13 -10.37 -5.80
C CYS A 400 3.75 -11.66 -6.56
N LYS A 401 4.60 -12.16 -7.47
CA LYS A 401 4.36 -13.35 -8.30
C LYS A 401 3.05 -13.27 -9.10
N VAL A 402 2.68 -12.07 -9.55
CA VAL A 402 1.45 -11.85 -10.34
C VAL A 402 1.60 -12.51 -11.71
N PRO A 403 0.66 -13.36 -12.13
CA PRO A 403 0.74 -14.03 -13.43
C PRO A 403 0.57 -13.04 -14.60
N GLY A 404 1.15 -13.39 -15.76
CA GLY A 404 0.87 -12.70 -17.02
C GLY A 404 1.58 -11.36 -17.25
N GLN A 405 2.48 -10.92 -16.36
CA GLN A 405 3.29 -9.70 -16.52
C GLN A 405 2.44 -8.46 -16.92
N PRO A 406 1.47 -8.05 -16.09
CA PRO A 406 0.45 -7.06 -16.47
C PRO A 406 1.01 -5.67 -16.84
N PHE A 407 2.22 -5.35 -16.39
CA PHE A 407 2.89 -4.08 -16.65
C PHE A 407 4.06 -4.21 -17.64
N GLY A 408 4.18 -5.36 -18.32
CA GLY A 408 5.31 -5.70 -19.18
C GLY A 408 6.40 -6.48 -18.45
N ALA A 409 7.48 -6.78 -19.18
CA ALA A 409 8.61 -7.54 -18.65
C ALA A 409 9.31 -6.76 -17.51
N ASN A 410 9.69 -7.47 -16.44
CA ASN A 410 10.47 -6.90 -15.33
C ASN A 410 11.91 -6.59 -15.80
N PRO A 411 12.35 -5.32 -15.83
CA PRO A 411 13.73 -4.98 -16.20
C PRO A 411 14.72 -5.14 -15.04
N HIS A 412 14.27 -5.64 -13.89
CA HIS A 412 15.07 -5.84 -12.67
C HIS A 412 15.20 -7.33 -12.26
N PRO A 413 15.49 -8.27 -13.19
CA PRO A 413 15.39 -9.72 -12.93
C PRO A 413 16.41 -10.27 -11.93
N LEU A 414 17.47 -9.50 -11.64
CA LEU A 414 18.51 -9.90 -10.68
C LEU A 414 18.10 -9.65 -9.24
N ILE A 415 17.12 -8.77 -9.00
CA ILE A 415 16.70 -8.34 -7.67
C ILE A 415 15.24 -8.67 -7.35
N VAL A 416 14.43 -9.04 -8.36
CA VAL A 416 13.01 -9.40 -8.20
C VAL A 416 12.57 -10.49 -9.17
#